data_AF-A0A7S3T1N5-F1
#
_entry.id   AF-A0A7S3T1N5-F1
#
_cell.length_a   1.000
_cell.length_b   1.000
_cell.length_c   1.000
_cell.angle_alpha   90.00
_cell.angle_beta   90.00
_cell.angle_gamma   90.00
#
_symmetry.space_group_name_H-M   'P 1'
#
loop_
_entity.id
_entity.type
_entity.pdbx_description
1 polymer ?
#
loop_
_entity_poly.entity_id
_entity_poly.type
_entity_poly.pdbx_seq_one_letter_code
_entity_poly.pdbx_strand_id
1 'polypeptide(L)'
;PQQHGREPLFSLDAVDPTKLNSLQKKVFEPEWLAGTSVGELMFQADYHLKELSMGEYEQPVVGMKSCFDFYMEGFEQEWTAREWFIVRKAEIHTSEDSVLIPYVKMGVEAREQVLKNGNLEDAPITRPNHPLVKYAEQFTHNFDLIAERKGVVYHLRELAKASILAKYLVDGGVCLDSSWFDLAGEVQSAGVLEIPQLWNERHNSQVQVQDGSIVDIVSSGRNVFGGVDFGLDRFSVAAPRVGAMGAVAARLGPRAAARVGPMGRAPSLTFGGPARAVAQSLSGVAGVSGSLRAVAGPSAVFSGRSAMAPRVGGFAPRLSGFAASRLTTPQGSLRAVAGPSSVFSGRTAMAPRLGGFAPRLSGFAASRLTTPQGV
;
A
#
# COMPACT_ATOMS: atom_id res chain seq x y z
N PRO A 1 0.87 20.10 -4.23
CA PRO A 1 0.50 20.46 -5.62
C PRO A 1 0.70 21.95 -5.96
N GLN A 2 0.04 22.91 -5.29
CA GLN A 2 0.08 24.32 -5.73
C GLN A 2 1.45 25.01 -5.59
N GLN A 3 2.18 24.78 -4.49
CA GLN A 3 3.47 25.47 -4.26
C GLN A 3 4.67 24.81 -4.96
N HIS A 4 4.65 23.49 -5.13
CA HIS A 4 5.80 22.72 -5.61
C HIS A 4 5.56 21.97 -6.93
N GLY A 5 4.33 21.97 -7.45
CA GLY A 5 3.99 21.36 -8.74
C GLY A 5 4.21 19.85 -8.83
N ARG A 6 4.48 19.17 -7.70
CA ARG A 6 4.69 17.73 -7.62
C ARG A 6 3.75 17.08 -6.63
N GLU A 7 3.40 15.84 -6.93
CA GLU A 7 2.58 14.98 -6.08
C GLU A 7 3.39 14.35 -4.96
N PRO A 8 2.76 14.00 -3.84
CA PRO A 8 3.41 13.20 -2.81
C PRO A 8 3.78 11.82 -3.34
N LEU A 9 5.06 11.49 -3.20
CA LEU A 9 5.67 10.22 -3.52
C LEU A 9 6.62 9.83 -2.39
N PHE A 10 6.66 8.55 -2.10
CA PHE A 10 7.58 7.94 -1.15
C PHE A 10 8.21 6.71 -1.78
N SER A 11 9.51 6.48 -1.57
CA SER A 11 10.17 5.21 -1.88
C SER A 11 11.19 4.76 -0.84
N LEU A 12 11.38 3.44 -0.76
CA LEU A 12 12.49 2.76 -0.10
C LEU A 12 13.46 2.21 -1.15
N ASP A 13 14.64 2.83 -1.20
CA ASP A 13 15.67 2.53 -2.21
C ASP A 13 16.95 2.03 -1.56
N ALA A 14 17.69 1.15 -2.23
CA ALA A 14 19.02 0.74 -1.74
C ALA A 14 19.99 1.92 -1.71
N VAL A 15 20.73 2.09 -0.61
CA VAL A 15 21.84 3.06 -0.53
C VAL A 15 22.97 2.66 -1.48
N ASP A 16 23.22 1.36 -1.59
CA ASP A 16 24.21 0.78 -2.49
C ASP A 16 23.59 -0.46 -3.17
N PRO A 17 23.13 -0.34 -4.42
CA PRO A 17 22.49 -1.44 -5.13
C PRO A 17 23.44 -2.61 -5.45
N THR A 18 24.76 -2.41 -5.33
CA THR A 18 25.76 -3.46 -5.62
C THR A 18 26.00 -4.38 -4.43
N LYS A 19 25.55 -3.98 -3.22
CA LYS A 19 25.66 -4.77 -2.00
C LYS A 19 24.31 -5.35 -1.66
N LEU A 20 24.22 -6.67 -1.58
CA LEU A 20 23.01 -7.39 -1.15
C LEU A 20 22.49 -6.92 0.22
N ASN A 21 23.43 -6.46 1.05
CA ASN A 21 23.25 -6.18 2.47
C ASN A 21 23.30 -4.68 2.78
N SER A 22 22.91 -3.86 1.81
CA SER A 22 22.95 -2.41 1.93
C SER A 22 21.82 -1.89 2.82
N LEU A 23 22.00 -0.69 3.37
CA LEU A 23 20.90 0.03 4.01
C LEU A 23 19.88 0.46 2.93
N GLN A 24 18.64 0.70 3.37
CA GLN A 24 17.61 1.33 2.56
C GLN A 24 17.44 2.78 2.97
N LYS A 25 17.32 3.67 1.99
CA LYS A 25 17.07 5.09 2.17
C LYS A 25 15.59 5.37 1.97
N LYS A 26 15.00 6.10 2.92
CA LYS A 26 13.68 6.74 2.79
C LYS A 26 13.82 7.95 1.87
N VAL A 27 13.17 7.90 0.72
CA VAL A 27 13.13 8.98 -0.26
C VAL A 27 11.73 9.56 -0.27
N PHE A 28 11.65 10.87 -0.02
CA PHE A 28 10.41 11.63 0.02
C PHE A 28 10.42 12.66 -1.11
N GLU A 29 9.39 12.65 -1.94
CA GLU A 29 9.21 13.65 -2.98
C GLU A 29 7.82 14.26 -2.87
N PRO A 30 7.68 15.56 -2.63
CA PRO A 30 8.74 16.52 -2.31
C PRO A 30 9.38 16.29 -0.92
N GLU A 31 10.60 16.82 -0.73
CA GLU A 31 11.42 16.61 0.47
C GLU A 31 10.72 17.02 1.77
N TRP A 32 9.84 18.03 1.74
CA TRP A 32 9.12 18.49 2.93
C TRP A 32 8.17 17.45 3.52
N LEU A 33 7.83 16.37 2.81
CA LEU A 33 7.07 15.26 3.38
C LEU A 33 7.84 14.56 4.50
N ALA A 34 9.18 14.60 4.46
CA ALA A 34 10.01 14.03 5.50
C ALA A 34 9.73 14.73 6.84
N GLY A 35 9.50 13.94 7.90
CA GLY A 35 9.18 14.47 9.23
C GLY A 35 7.71 14.88 9.41
N THR A 36 6.85 14.65 8.40
CA THR A 36 5.40 14.83 8.51
C THR A 36 4.69 13.50 8.82
N SER A 37 3.48 13.58 9.36
CA SER A 37 2.63 12.39 9.57
C SER A 37 2.21 11.72 8.25
N VAL A 38 2.09 12.50 7.17
CA VAL A 38 1.79 12.00 5.83
C VAL A 38 2.95 11.16 5.29
N GLY A 39 4.16 11.71 5.32
CA GLY A 39 5.36 10.99 4.89
C GLY A 39 5.59 9.72 5.72
N GLU A 40 5.45 9.81 7.04
CA GLU A 40 5.61 8.66 7.92
C GLU A 40 4.56 7.57 7.68
N LEU A 41 3.30 7.95 7.42
CA LEU A 41 2.25 7.00 7.04
C LEU A 41 2.58 6.30 5.71
N MET A 42 3.08 7.03 4.71
CA MET A 42 3.49 6.44 3.42
C MET A 42 4.63 5.43 3.62
N PHE A 43 5.62 5.78 4.44
CA PHE A 43 6.70 4.87 4.83
C PHE A 43 6.17 3.62 5.53
N GLN A 44 5.35 3.77 6.58
CA GLN A 44 4.84 2.65 7.36
C GLN A 44 3.98 1.72 6.51
N ALA A 45 3.15 2.27 5.62
CA ALA A 45 2.31 1.45 4.74
C ALA A 45 3.16 0.60 3.80
N ASP A 46 4.15 1.22 3.14
CA ASP A 46 5.06 0.55 2.21
C ASP A 46 5.96 -0.49 2.92
N TYR A 47 6.48 -0.16 4.09
CA TYR A 47 7.25 -1.09 4.91
C TYR A 47 6.40 -2.31 5.32
N HIS A 48 5.16 -2.07 5.76
CA HIS A 48 4.25 -3.15 6.15
C HIS A 48 3.84 -4.04 4.97
N LEU A 49 3.66 -3.46 3.78
CA LEU A 49 3.42 -4.22 2.55
C LEU A 49 4.56 -5.20 2.28
N LYS A 50 5.81 -4.74 2.43
CA LYS A 50 7.00 -5.57 2.22
C LYS A 50 7.06 -6.71 3.24
N GLU A 51 6.83 -6.44 4.52
CA GLU A 51 6.78 -7.48 5.55
C GLU A 51 5.73 -8.56 5.24
N LEU A 52 4.55 -8.16 4.78
CA LEU A 52 3.50 -9.09 4.35
C LEU A 52 3.91 -9.86 3.09
N SER A 53 4.49 -9.19 2.08
CA SER A 53 4.93 -9.84 0.84
C SER A 53 5.99 -10.91 1.11
N MET A 54 6.88 -10.67 2.08
CA MET A 54 7.95 -11.58 2.47
C MET A 54 7.49 -12.68 3.45
N GLY A 55 6.22 -12.64 3.88
CA GLY A 55 5.61 -13.67 4.70
C GLY A 55 5.98 -13.59 6.19
N GLU A 56 6.45 -12.44 6.68
CA GLU A 56 6.81 -12.26 8.11
C GLU A 56 5.61 -12.25 9.03
N TYR A 57 4.47 -11.81 8.51
CA TYR A 57 3.20 -11.87 9.20
C TYR A 57 2.23 -12.79 8.48
N GLU A 58 1.27 -13.31 9.26
CA GLU A 58 0.12 -13.99 8.71
C GLU A 58 -0.65 -13.07 7.74
N GLN A 59 -1.05 -13.64 6.61
CA GLN A 59 -1.74 -12.89 5.57
C GLN A 59 -3.11 -12.44 6.09
N PRO A 60 -3.49 -11.16 5.85
CA PRO A 60 -4.76 -10.62 6.31
C PRO A 60 -5.98 -11.31 5.71
N VAL A 61 -5.84 -12.11 4.64
CA VAL A 61 -6.93 -12.80 3.96
C VAL A 61 -6.62 -14.30 3.91
N VAL A 62 -7.59 -15.12 4.34
CA VAL A 62 -7.44 -16.58 4.37
C VAL A 62 -7.22 -17.10 2.95
N GLY A 63 -6.17 -17.89 2.76
CA GLY A 63 -5.80 -18.47 1.46
C GLY A 63 -5.01 -17.52 0.54
N MET A 64 -4.83 -16.25 0.92
CA MET A 64 -3.85 -15.38 0.26
C MET A 64 -2.45 -15.88 0.58
N LYS A 65 -1.59 -15.93 -0.45
CA LYS A 65 -0.20 -16.40 -0.35
C LYS A 65 0.73 -15.21 -0.31
N SER A 66 1.85 -15.33 0.39
CA SER A 66 2.97 -14.39 0.31
C SER A 66 3.76 -14.57 -0.99
N CYS A 67 4.59 -13.59 -1.36
CA CYS A 67 5.55 -13.73 -2.45
C CYS A 67 6.48 -14.92 -2.22
N PHE A 68 6.84 -15.18 -0.95
CA PHE A 68 7.65 -16.31 -0.57
C PHE A 68 6.96 -17.66 -0.83
N ASP A 69 5.66 -17.78 -0.54
CA ASP A 69 4.90 -19.00 -0.83
C ASP A 69 4.85 -19.29 -2.32
N PHE A 70 4.65 -18.26 -3.16
CA PHE A 70 4.71 -18.42 -4.61
C PHE A 70 6.09 -18.84 -5.11
N TYR A 71 7.15 -18.35 -4.49
CA TYR A 71 8.51 -18.71 -4.84
C TYR A 71 8.75 -20.22 -4.64
N MET A 72 8.27 -20.77 -3.53
CA MET A 72 8.40 -22.20 -3.20
C MET A 72 7.72 -23.14 -4.21
N GLU A 73 6.84 -22.62 -5.06
CA GLU A 73 6.12 -23.39 -6.08
C GLU A 73 6.89 -23.55 -7.41
N GLY A 74 8.17 -23.17 -7.45
CA GLY A 74 9.06 -23.46 -8.59
C GLY A 74 9.76 -22.25 -9.20
N PHE A 75 10.05 -21.21 -8.40
CA PHE A 75 10.95 -20.15 -8.83
C PHE A 75 12.34 -20.42 -8.28
N GLU A 76 13.30 -20.69 -9.15
CA GLU A 76 14.68 -21.00 -8.74
C GLU A 76 15.63 -19.80 -8.92
N GLN A 77 15.17 -18.71 -9.55
CA GLN A 77 16.02 -17.58 -9.89
C GLN A 77 16.04 -16.52 -8.79
N GLU A 78 17.22 -15.94 -8.55
CA GLU A 78 17.34 -14.69 -7.79
C GLU A 78 16.63 -13.55 -8.53
N TRP A 79 16.00 -12.66 -7.76
CA TRP A 79 15.30 -11.52 -8.33
C TRP A 79 15.32 -10.34 -7.36
N THR A 80 15.22 -9.15 -7.94
CA THR A 80 15.02 -7.89 -7.24
C THR A 80 13.83 -7.20 -7.88
N ALA A 81 12.93 -6.65 -7.08
CA ALA A 81 11.72 -6.02 -7.58
C ALA A 81 11.19 -4.98 -6.60
N ARG A 82 10.27 -4.14 -7.07
CA ARG A 82 9.58 -3.10 -6.31
C ARG A 82 8.10 -3.38 -6.21
N GLU A 83 7.49 -3.06 -5.07
CA GLU A 83 6.04 -2.98 -4.92
C GLU A 83 5.62 -1.54 -4.65
N TRP A 84 4.61 -1.09 -5.37
CA TRP A 84 4.10 0.27 -5.28
C TRP A 84 2.63 0.27 -4.93
N PHE A 85 2.25 1.00 -3.88
CA PHE A 85 0.86 1.41 -3.73
C PHE A 85 0.52 2.44 -4.79
N ILE A 86 -0.57 2.18 -5.53
CA ILE A 86 -1.05 3.04 -6.60
C ILE A 86 -2.55 3.31 -6.45
N VAL A 87 -2.99 4.47 -6.94
CA VAL A 87 -4.42 4.71 -7.20
C VAL A 87 -4.72 4.21 -8.61
N ARG A 88 -5.63 3.25 -8.75
CA ARG A 88 -6.09 2.73 -10.05
C ARG A 88 -7.30 3.49 -10.60
N LYS A 89 -8.09 4.08 -9.70
CA LYS A 89 -9.26 4.89 -10.05
C LYS A 89 -9.49 5.95 -8.98
N ALA A 90 -9.79 7.17 -9.43
CA ALA A 90 -10.10 8.31 -8.58
C ALA A 90 -11.30 9.07 -9.15
N GLU A 91 -12.32 9.31 -8.34
CA GLU A 91 -13.51 10.09 -8.72
C GLU A 91 -13.98 10.92 -7.52
N ILE A 92 -14.65 12.04 -7.80
CA ILE A 92 -15.43 12.78 -6.81
C ILE A 92 -16.90 12.66 -7.21
N HIS A 93 -17.72 12.10 -6.33
CA HIS A 93 -19.17 12.09 -6.50
C HIS A 93 -19.79 13.25 -5.73
N THR A 94 -20.94 13.73 -6.17
CA THR A 94 -21.69 14.78 -5.48
C THR A 94 -23.04 14.22 -5.09
N SER A 95 -23.39 14.28 -3.80
CA SER A 95 -24.73 13.89 -3.33
C SER A 95 -25.80 14.90 -3.77
N GLU A 96 -27.08 14.54 -3.59
CA GLU A 96 -28.21 15.46 -3.83
C GLU A 96 -28.10 16.75 -2.99
N ASP A 97 -27.55 16.63 -1.78
CA ASP A 97 -27.29 17.74 -0.86
C ASP A 97 -25.95 18.46 -1.12
N SER A 98 -25.34 18.25 -2.30
CA SER A 98 -24.08 18.87 -2.70
C SER A 98 -22.86 18.51 -1.84
N VAL A 99 -22.89 17.36 -1.16
CA VAL A 99 -21.73 16.83 -0.42
C VAL A 99 -20.79 16.13 -1.40
N LEU A 100 -19.51 16.50 -1.35
CA LEU A 100 -18.46 15.85 -2.14
C LEU A 100 -18.03 14.55 -1.46
N ILE A 101 -18.09 13.44 -2.19
CA ILE A 101 -17.76 12.10 -1.72
C ILE A 101 -16.58 11.58 -2.55
N PRO A 102 -15.34 11.59 -2.02
CA PRO A 102 -14.20 11.04 -2.73
C PRO A 102 -14.28 9.52 -2.81
N TYR A 103 -14.10 8.99 -4.02
CA TYR A 103 -14.05 7.56 -4.31
C TYR A 103 -12.69 7.18 -4.90
N VAL A 104 -12.07 6.17 -4.31
CA VAL A 104 -10.78 5.63 -4.78
C VAL A 104 -10.83 4.13 -4.92
N LYS A 105 -10.15 3.62 -5.93
CA LYS A 105 -9.77 2.20 -6.02
C LYS A 105 -8.25 2.12 -5.95
N MET A 106 -7.75 1.71 -4.80
CA MET A 106 -6.32 1.49 -4.58
C MET A 106 -5.89 0.14 -5.17
N GLY A 107 -4.58 -0.04 -5.32
CA GLY A 107 -3.99 -1.33 -5.66
C GLY A 107 -2.50 -1.34 -5.35
N VAL A 108 -1.88 -2.49 -5.63
CA VAL A 108 -0.43 -2.67 -5.61
C VAL A 108 0.03 -3.02 -7.02
N GLU A 109 1.19 -2.50 -7.40
CA GLU A 109 1.87 -2.79 -8.66
C GLU A 109 3.27 -3.33 -8.37
N ALA A 110 3.65 -4.44 -9.00
CA ALA A 110 5.00 -4.99 -8.90
C ALA A 110 5.82 -4.67 -10.14
N ARG A 111 7.06 -4.23 -9.94
CA ARG A 111 8.03 -3.89 -10.99
C ARG A 111 9.32 -4.66 -10.78
N GLU A 112 9.66 -5.56 -11.69
CA GLU A 112 10.97 -6.24 -11.64
C GLU A 112 12.09 -5.22 -11.84
N GLN A 113 13.25 -5.43 -11.23
CA GLN A 113 14.40 -4.54 -11.37
C GLN A 113 15.60 -5.26 -11.99
N VAL A 114 16.37 -4.52 -12.78
CA VAL A 114 17.58 -4.98 -13.45
C VAL A 114 18.75 -4.05 -13.11
N LEU A 115 19.90 -4.63 -12.80
CA LEU A 115 21.12 -3.86 -12.55
C LEU A 115 21.72 -3.42 -13.90
N LYS A 116 21.69 -2.12 -14.18
CA LYS A 116 22.30 -1.51 -15.37
C LYS A 116 23.31 -0.46 -14.95
N ASN A 117 24.55 -0.59 -15.43
CA ASN A 117 25.62 0.36 -15.14
C ASN A 117 25.85 0.64 -13.64
N GLY A 118 25.62 -0.37 -12.79
CA GLY A 118 25.73 -0.23 -11.34
C GLY A 118 24.52 0.38 -10.63
N ASN A 119 23.44 0.70 -11.35
CA ASN A 119 22.19 1.20 -10.78
C ASN A 119 21.06 0.18 -10.96
N LEU A 120 20.18 0.06 -9.96
CA LEU A 120 18.95 -0.72 -10.09
C LEU A 120 17.88 0.13 -10.78
N GLU A 121 17.43 -0.32 -11.93
CA GLU A 121 16.35 0.31 -12.70
C GLU A 121 15.19 -0.67 -12.86
N ASP A 122 13.97 -0.14 -12.91
CA ASP A 122 12.80 -0.95 -13.20
C ASP A 122 12.91 -1.52 -14.63
N ALA A 123 12.64 -2.82 -14.76
CA ALA A 123 12.57 -3.49 -16.04
C ALA A 123 11.44 -2.90 -16.89
N PRO A 124 11.61 -2.79 -18.21
CA PRO A 124 10.58 -2.24 -19.08
C PRO A 124 9.29 -3.08 -19.08
N ILE A 125 9.42 -4.38 -18.79
CA ILE A 125 8.31 -5.33 -18.69
C ILE A 125 8.58 -6.26 -17.50
N THR A 126 7.66 -6.27 -16.54
CA THR A 126 7.67 -7.24 -15.44
C THR A 126 7.10 -8.57 -15.93
N ARG A 127 7.77 -9.69 -15.62
CA ARG A 127 7.28 -11.02 -16.01
C ARG A 127 5.94 -11.32 -15.32
N PRO A 128 4.89 -11.76 -16.03
CA PRO A 128 3.58 -12.01 -15.42
C PRO A 128 3.60 -13.17 -14.43
N ASN A 129 4.52 -14.12 -14.60
CA ASN A 129 4.68 -15.23 -13.66
C ASN A 129 5.49 -14.83 -12.41
N HIS A 130 6.06 -13.61 -12.32
CA HIS A 130 6.90 -13.21 -11.19
C HIS A 130 6.13 -13.32 -9.86
N PRO A 131 6.71 -13.88 -8.78
CA PRO A 131 5.98 -14.13 -7.53
C PRO A 131 5.42 -12.84 -6.91
N LEU A 132 6.17 -11.74 -7.02
CA LEU A 132 5.72 -10.42 -6.57
C LEU A 132 4.54 -9.86 -7.38
N VAL A 133 4.44 -10.19 -8.68
CA VAL A 133 3.27 -9.82 -9.51
C VAL A 133 2.03 -10.57 -9.04
N LYS A 134 2.14 -11.88 -8.82
CA LYS A 134 1.03 -12.70 -8.30
C LYS A 134 0.56 -12.19 -6.94
N TYR A 135 1.50 -11.83 -6.07
CA TYR A 135 1.19 -11.24 -4.77
C TYR A 135 0.49 -9.89 -4.92
N ALA A 136 1.04 -8.97 -5.73
CA ALA A 136 0.44 -7.65 -5.97
C ALA A 136 -0.97 -7.74 -6.59
N GLU A 137 -1.23 -8.73 -7.45
CA GLU A 137 -2.56 -9.02 -7.99
C GLU A 137 -3.53 -9.49 -6.91
N GLN A 138 -3.12 -10.45 -6.06
CA GLN A 138 -3.94 -10.91 -4.93
C GLN A 138 -4.20 -9.79 -3.91
N PHE A 139 -3.18 -8.98 -3.61
CA PHE A 139 -3.29 -7.84 -2.71
C PHE A 139 -4.26 -6.81 -3.27
N THR A 140 -4.13 -6.48 -4.56
CA THR A 140 -5.05 -5.55 -5.24
C THR A 140 -6.48 -6.07 -5.22
N HIS A 141 -6.68 -7.36 -5.53
CA HIS A 141 -8.02 -7.96 -5.54
C HIS A 141 -8.68 -7.86 -4.16
N ASN A 142 -7.91 -8.02 -3.10
CA ASN A 142 -8.37 -8.00 -1.72
C ASN A 142 -8.17 -6.66 -1.01
N PHE A 143 -7.79 -5.59 -1.71
CA PHE A 143 -7.26 -4.38 -1.09
C PHE A 143 -8.22 -3.81 -0.02
N ASP A 144 -9.50 -3.71 -0.34
CA ASP A 144 -10.49 -3.15 0.59
C ASP A 144 -10.63 -3.99 1.86
N LEU A 145 -10.64 -5.31 1.73
CA LEU A 145 -10.68 -6.21 2.89
C LEU A 145 -9.41 -6.10 3.73
N ILE A 146 -8.25 -5.95 3.08
CA ILE A 146 -6.97 -5.76 3.75
C ILE A 146 -6.95 -4.44 4.51
N ALA A 147 -7.45 -3.36 3.89
CA ALA A 147 -7.58 -2.06 4.53
C ALA A 147 -8.41 -2.16 5.82
N GLU A 148 -9.58 -2.83 5.79
CA GLU A 148 -10.39 -3.02 7.01
C GLU A 148 -9.68 -3.80 8.12
N ARG A 149 -8.69 -4.66 7.78
CA ARG A 149 -7.97 -5.51 8.75
C ARG A 149 -6.63 -4.93 9.19
N LYS A 150 -6.04 -4.02 8.40
CA LYS A 150 -4.71 -3.45 8.62
C LYS A 150 -4.80 -1.93 8.62
N GLY A 151 -4.80 -1.34 9.82
CA GLY A 151 -5.02 0.10 10.02
C GLY A 151 -4.11 1.01 9.19
N VAL A 152 -2.85 0.64 8.99
CA VAL A 152 -1.91 1.44 8.16
C VAL A 152 -2.35 1.50 6.69
N VAL A 153 -2.90 0.40 6.15
CA VAL A 153 -3.42 0.34 4.77
C VAL A 153 -4.74 1.10 4.65
N TYR A 154 -5.60 1.02 5.68
CA TYR A 154 -6.80 1.86 5.79
C TYR A 154 -6.45 3.35 5.73
N HIS A 155 -5.51 3.79 6.57
CA HIS A 155 -5.10 5.19 6.63
C HIS A 155 -4.48 5.66 5.32
N LEU A 156 -3.71 4.80 4.62
CA LEU A 156 -3.19 5.11 3.30
C LEU A 156 -4.33 5.35 2.27
N ARG A 157 -5.38 4.53 2.31
CA ARG A 157 -6.56 4.71 1.45
C ARG A 157 -7.30 6.02 1.75
N GLU A 158 -7.47 6.35 3.03
CA GLU A 158 -8.11 7.61 3.42
C GLU A 158 -7.25 8.83 3.07
N LEU A 159 -5.93 8.73 3.16
CA LEU A 159 -5.00 9.75 2.68
C LEU A 159 -5.13 9.96 1.16
N ALA A 160 -5.29 8.90 0.38
CA ALA A 160 -5.52 9.00 -1.06
C ALA A 160 -6.84 9.73 -1.38
N LYS A 161 -7.93 9.40 -0.67
CA LYS A 161 -9.22 10.11 -0.80
C LYS A 161 -9.09 11.59 -0.48
N ALA A 162 -8.42 11.93 0.63
CA ALA A 162 -8.19 13.31 1.02
C ALA A 162 -7.36 14.06 -0.03
N SER A 163 -6.34 13.41 -0.59
CA SER A 163 -5.46 13.99 -1.62
C SER A 163 -6.23 14.28 -2.92
N ILE A 164 -7.14 13.40 -3.33
CA ILE A 164 -8.00 13.61 -4.51
C ILE A 164 -9.02 14.73 -4.28
N LEU A 165 -9.61 14.79 -3.08
CA LEU A 165 -10.51 15.89 -2.73
C LEU A 165 -9.77 17.23 -2.74
N ALA A 166 -8.57 17.28 -2.15
CA ALA A 166 -7.73 18.47 -2.17
C ALA A 166 -7.38 18.89 -3.61
N LYS A 167 -6.99 17.94 -4.46
CA LYS A 167 -6.73 18.19 -5.89
C LYS A 167 -7.97 18.75 -6.60
N TYR A 168 -9.14 18.15 -6.39
CA TYR A 168 -10.39 18.61 -6.99
C TYR A 168 -10.77 20.05 -6.58
N LEU A 169 -10.63 20.39 -5.31
CA LEU A 169 -10.90 21.75 -4.81
C LEU A 169 -9.92 22.77 -5.41
N VAL A 170 -8.64 22.42 -5.45
CA VAL A 170 -7.57 23.23 -6.05
C VAL A 170 -7.79 23.44 -7.54
N ASP A 171 -8.00 22.37 -8.30
CA ASP A 171 -8.17 22.40 -9.75
C ASP A 171 -9.50 23.08 -10.14
N GLY A 172 -10.49 23.03 -9.24
CA GLY A 172 -11.76 23.76 -9.38
C GLY A 172 -11.69 25.25 -9.10
N GLY A 173 -10.53 25.76 -8.65
CA GLY A 173 -10.38 27.16 -8.27
C GLY A 173 -11.28 27.54 -7.09
N VAL A 174 -11.60 26.58 -6.22
CA VAL A 174 -12.36 26.86 -5.00
C VAL A 174 -11.49 27.74 -4.11
N CYS A 175 -11.98 28.93 -3.77
CA CYS A 175 -11.30 29.83 -2.85
C CYS A 175 -11.29 29.23 -1.44
N LEU A 176 -10.18 28.58 -1.08
CA LEU A 176 -9.94 28.09 0.28
C LEU A 176 -9.37 29.22 1.13
N ASP A 177 -9.86 29.33 2.37
CA ASP A 177 -9.31 30.29 3.33
C ASP A 177 -7.87 29.93 3.70
N SER A 178 -7.03 30.93 3.96
CA SER A 178 -5.61 30.71 4.24
C SER A 178 -5.38 29.82 5.46
N SER A 179 -6.29 29.85 6.44
CA SER A 179 -6.19 29.02 7.65
C SER A 179 -6.17 27.53 7.37
N TRP A 180 -6.73 27.06 6.24
CA TRP A 180 -6.66 25.64 5.85
C TRP A 180 -5.24 25.17 5.58
N PHE A 181 -4.36 26.07 5.12
CA PHE A 181 -2.94 25.77 4.89
C PHE A 181 -2.13 25.81 6.19
N ASP A 182 -2.62 26.53 7.20
CA ASP A 182 -1.99 26.65 8.52
C ASP A 182 -2.39 25.51 9.47
N LEU A 183 -3.29 24.60 9.06
CA LEU A 183 -3.68 23.41 9.83
C LEU A 183 -2.59 22.33 9.86
N ALA A 184 -1.57 22.43 9.01
CA ALA A 184 -0.45 21.50 9.03
C ALA A 184 0.27 21.58 10.38
N GLY A 185 0.43 20.44 11.04
CA GLY A 185 1.21 20.37 12.27
C GLY A 185 2.68 20.74 12.04
N GLU A 186 3.39 21.00 13.13
CA GLU A 186 4.83 21.27 13.07
C GLU A 186 5.57 20.10 12.39
N VAL A 187 6.41 20.42 11.40
CA VAL A 187 7.31 19.45 10.78
C VAL A 187 8.32 19.02 11.82
N GLN A 188 8.28 17.75 12.20
CA GLN A 188 9.28 17.20 13.10
C GLN A 188 10.59 17.02 12.34
N SER A 189 11.72 17.01 13.04
CA SER A 189 12.99 16.64 12.43
C SER A 189 12.82 15.27 11.77
N ALA A 190 13.01 15.21 10.45
CA ALA A 190 12.98 13.96 9.70
C ALA A 190 13.97 13.02 10.40
N GLY A 191 13.44 11.96 11.02
CA GLY A 191 14.22 11.09 11.89
C GLY A 191 15.25 10.29 11.12
N VAL A 192 15.38 9.01 11.44
CA VAL A 192 16.32 8.13 10.73
C VAL A 192 15.85 7.93 9.28
N LEU A 193 16.60 8.48 8.32
CA LEU A 193 16.36 8.38 6.87
C LEU A 193 16.96 7.12 6.25
N GLU A 194 17.90 6.47 6.93
CA GLU A 194 18.52 5.22 6.49
C GLU A 194 18.16 4.10 7.46
N ILE A 195 17.48 3.08 6.97
CA ILE A 195 17.05 1.93 7.76
C ILE A 195 17.79 0.69 7.29
N PRO A 196 17.99 -0.31 8.17
CA PRO A 196 18.37 -1.64 7.72
C PRO A 196 17.36 -2.12 6.68
N GLN A 197 17.85 -2.70 5.59
CA GLN A 197 16.99 -3.37 4.65
C GLN A 197 16.19 -4.46 5.39
N LEU A 198 14.93 -4.64 5.00
CA LEU A 198 14.13 -5.79 5.44
C LEU A 198 14.83 -7.08 4.98
N TRP A 199 15.61 -7.67 5.88
CA TRP A 199 16.25 -8.96 5.66
C TRP A 199 15.37 -10.02 6.27
N ASN A 200 14.59 -10.67 5.40
CA ASN A 200 14.11 -12.00 5.72
C ASN A 200 15.05 -12.97 5.02
N GLU A 201 16.19 -13.22 5.67
CA GLU A 201 17.00 -14.39 5.39
C GLU A 201 16.23 -15.63 5.86
N ARG A 202 15.21 -16.02 5.08
CA ARG A 202 14.70 -17.37 5.15
C ARG A 202 15.68 -18.25 4.41
N HIS A 203 16.65 -18.79 5.16
CA HIS A 203 17.56 -19.81 4.67
C HIS A 203 16.75 -21.07 4.33
N ASN A 204 16.32 -21.18 3.08
CA ASN A 204 15.91 -22.46 2.53
C ASN A 204 17.15 -23.18 2.07
N SER A 205 17.75 -23.94 2.99
CA SER A 205 18.80 -24.87 2.65
C SER A 205 18.16 -26.10 2.01
N GLN A 206 18.09 -26.12 0.69
CA GLN A 206 17.84 -27.37 -0.02
C GLN A 206 19.13 -28.19 0.00
N VAL A 207 19.26 -29.05 1.01
CA VAL A 207 20.44 -29.92 1.16
C VAL A 207 20.38 -31.00 0.09
N GLN A 208 21.12 -30.80 -1.01
CA GLN A 208 21.36 -31.86 -1.98
C GLN A 208 22.50 -32.73 -1.47
N VAL A 209 22.17 -33.98 -1.15
CA VAL A 209 23.15 -35.01 -0.81
C VAL A 209 23.48 -35.80 -2.08
N GLN A 210 24.73 -35.75 -2.53
CA GLN A 210 25.25 -36.66 -3.56
C GLN A 210 26.43 -37.42 -2.96
N ASP A 211 26.43 -38.74 -3.13
CA ASP A 211 27.49 -39.65 -2.64
C ASP A 211 27.80 -39.52 -1.14
N GLY A 212 26.79 -39.16 -0.33
CA GLY A 212 26.93 -38.99 1.12
C GLY A 212 27.60 -37.67 1.54
N SER A 213 27.87 -36.77 0.60
CA SER A 213 28.35 -35.40 0.87
C SER A 213 27.25 -34.38 0.58
N ILE A 214 27.20 -33.31 1.37
CA ILE A 214 26.36 -32.14 1.11
C ILE A 214 27.06 -31.34 0.02
N VAL A 215 26.47 -31.30 -1.18
CA VAL A 215 27.18 -30.79 -2.37
C VAL A 215 26.95 -29.30 -2.61
N ASP A 216 25.87 -28.71 -2.10
CA ASP A 216 25.66 -27.28 -2.25
C ASP A 216 24.69 -26.70 -1.21
N ILE A 217 24.96 -25.48 -0.77
CA ILE A 217 24.03 -24.64 -0.01
C ILE A 217 23.87 -23.37 -0.84
N VAL A 218 22.92 -23.39 -1.77
CA VAL A 218 22.62 -22.22 -2.60
C VAL A 218 21.82 -21.23 -1.77
N SER A 219 22.45 -20.12 -1.37
CA SER A 219 21.75 -18.98 -0.78
C SER A 219 21.26 -18.06 -1.89
N SER A 220 19.96 -18.08 -2.19
CA SER A 220 19.36 -17.15 -3.16
C SER A 220 19.00 -15.82 -2.48
N GLY A 221 19.61 -14.71 -2.89
CA GLY A 221 19.25 -13.37 -2.43
C GLY A 221 17.93 -12.87 -3.05
N ARG A 222 17.08 -12.19 -2.26
CA ARG A 222 15.82 -11.60 -2.74
C ARG A 222 15.59 -10.25 -2.08
N ASN A 223 15.36 -9.23 -2.90
CA ASN A 223 15.21 -7.86 -2.43
C ASN A 223 13.89 -7.27 -2.93
N VAL A 224 13.10 -6.74 -1.99
CA VAL A 224 11.86 -6.02 -2.28
C VAL A 224 12.02 -4.55 -1.89
N PHE A 225 11.93 -3.68 -2.89
CA PHE A 225 11.96 -2.23 -2.76
C PHE A 225 10.57 -1.66 -3.07
N GLY A 226 10.43 -0.34 -3.22
CA GLY A 226 9.22 0.27 -3.77
C GLY A 226 8.71 1.41 -2.92
N GLY A 227 7.41 1.66 -2.91
CA GLY A 227 6.91 2.88 -2.32
C GLY A 227 5.42 3.15 -2.46
N VAL A 228 5.07 4.43 -2.33
CA VAL A 228 3.72 4.95 -2.55
C VAL A 228 3.79 6.00 -3.64
N ASP A 229 3.04 5.78 -4.72
CA ASP A 229 2.85 6.73 -5.81
C ASP A 229 1.35 6.77 -6.15
N PHE A 230 0.66 7.81 -5.68
CA PHE A 230 -0.76 7.93 -5.98
C PHE A 230 -1.03 8.24 -7.46
N GLY A 231 -0.10 8.90 -8.17
CA GLY A 231 -0.26 9.27 -9.58
C GLY A 231 -1.56 10.02 -9.87
N LEU A 232 -1.96 10.98 -9.04
CA LEU A 232 -3.23 11.69 -9.17
C LEU A 232 -3.29 12.54 -10.45
N ASP A 233 -2.14 12.93 -10.99
CA ASP A 233 -1.99 13.66 -12.26
C ASP A 233 -2.46 12.84 -13.47
N ARG A 234 -2.54 11.51 -13.32
CA ARG A 234 -3.08 10.60 -14.35
C ARG A 234 -4.61 10.69 -14.42
N PHE A 235 -5.26 11.26 -13.41
CA PHE A 235 -6.69 11.39 -13.33
C PHE A 235 -7.11 12.83 -13.58
N SER A 236 -7.89 13.04 -14.65
CA SER A 236 -8.61 14.28 -14.84
C SER A 236 -9.83 14.27 -13.90
N VAL A 237 -9.62 14.73 -12.66
CA VAL A 237 -10.72 14.95 -11.72
C VAL A 237 -11.39 16.27 -12.13
N ALA A 238 -12.20 16.23 -13.18
CA ALA A 238 -12.79 17.42 -13.77
C ALA A 238 -13.61 18.18 -12.72
N ALA A 239 -13.12 19.34 -12.31
CA ALA A 239 -13.91 20.23 -11.48
C ALA A 239 -15.10 20.77 -12.30
N PRO A 240 -16.31 20.82 -11.72
CA PRO A 240 -17.45 21.44 -12.36
C PRO A 240 -17.09 22.90 -12.62
N ARG A 241 -17.10 23.28 -13.90
CA ARG A 241 -16.92 24.68 -14.28
C ARG A 241 -18.06 25.48 -13.65
N VAL A 242 -17.73 26.26 -12.62
CA VAL A 242 -18.67 27.10 -11.84
C VAL A 242 -19.39 28.17 -12.72
N GLY A 243 -19.09 28.24 -14.01
CA GLY A 243 -19.65 29.21 -14.96
C GLY A 243 -21.11 29.00 -15.41
N ALA A 244 -21.87 28.01 -14.92
CA ALA A 244 -23.22 27.72 -15.46
C ALA A 244 -24.40 27.91 -14.49
N MET A 245 -24.18 28.22 -13.20
CA MET A 245 -25.30 28.44 -12.27
C MET A 245 -25.82 29.89 -12.22
N GLY A 246 -25.13 30.84 -12.86
CA GLY A 246 -25.59 32.24 -12.95
C GLY A 246 -26.77 32.49 -13.92
N ALA A 247 -27.18 31.50 -14.73
CA ALA A 247 -28.12 31.74 -15.84
C ALA A 247 -29.59 31.35 -15.57
N VAL A 248 -29.94 30.79 -14.41
CA VAL A 248 -31.33 30.35 -14.13
C VAL A 248 -32.12 31.36 -13.27
N ALA A 249 -31.48 32.36 -12.68
CA ALA A 249 -32.15 33.38 -11.87
C ALA A 249 -32.88 34.49 -12.69
N ALA A 250 -32.86 34.45 -14.02
CA ALA A 250 -33.42 35.51 -14.88
C ALA A 250 -34.72 35.15 -15.64
N ARG A 251 -35.40 34.04 -15.30
CA ARG A 251 -36.66 33.63 -15.99
C ARG A 251 -37.93 33.62 -15.13
N LEU A 252 -37.95 34.34 -14.01
CA LEU A 252 -39.21 34.71 -13.35
C LEU A 252 -39.60 36.13 -13.78
N GLY A 253 -40.16 36.24 -15.00
CA GLY A 253 -40.83 37.44 -15.44
C GLY A 253 -42.11 37.68 -14.62
N PRO A 254 -42.47 38.95 -14.33
CA PRO A 254 -43.72 39.28 -13.65
C PRO A 254 -44.89 39.08 -14.60
N ARG A 255 -45.75 38.09 -14.35
CA ARG A 255 -47.02 37.95 -15.06
C ARG A 255 -48.01 38.97 -14.50
N ALA A 256 -48.08 40.11 -15.19
CA ALA A 256 -49.12 41.12 -15.04
C ALA A 256 -50.49 40.60 -15.48
N ALA A 257 -51.51 41.25 -14.91
CA ALA A 257 -52.92 40.93 -14.95
C ALA A 257 -53.63 41.13 -16.32
N ALA A 258 -54.79 40.46 -16.42
CA ALA A 258 -56.02 40.84 -17.11
C ALA A 258 -56.04 41.02 -18.65
N ARG A 259 -56.88 40.23 -19.33
CA ARG A 259 -58.08 40.75 -20.02
C ARG A 259 -59.03 39.65 -20.52
N VAL A 260 -60.31 39.91 -20.26
CA VAL A 260 -61.52 39.22 -20.73
C VAL A 260 -62.01 39.92 -22.01
N GLY A 261 -62.51 39.17 -23.01
CA GLY A 261 -63.35 39.73 -24.10
C GLY A 261 -63.31 38.97 -25.45
N PRO A 262 -64.36 39.04 -26.30
CA PRO A 262 -65.01 37.84 -26.87
C PRO A 262 -65.09 37.73 -28.42
N MET A 263 -65.56 36.55 -28.87
CA MET A 263 -66.22 36.14 -30.14
C MET A 263 -66.00 36.94 -31.45
N GLY A 264 -65.64 36.22 -32.52
CA GLY A 264 -65.77 36.68 -33.91
C GLY A 264 -65.41 35.64 -34.99
N ARG A 265 -66.46 35.03 -35.57
CA ARG A 265 -66.65 34.36 -36.88
C ARG A 265 -65.50 34.20 -37.91
N ALA A 266 -65.50 33.01 -38.54
CA ALA A 266 -64.81 32.52 -39.75
C ALA A 266 -65.26 33.23 -41.08
N PRO A 267 -64.83 32.88 -42.34
CA PRO A 267 -64.12 31.66 -42.82
C PRO A 267 -63.11 31.80 -44.03
N SER A 268 -62.63 30.62 -44.50
CA SER A 268 -62.17 30.28 -45.89
C SER A 268 -60.71 30.64 -46.24
N LEU A 269 -59.88 29.92 -47.03
CA LEU A 269 -59.95 28.73 -47.90
C LEU A 269 -58.49 28.33 -48.29
N THR A 270 -58.19 27.02 -48.41
CA THR A 270 -57.20 26.34 -49.34
C THR A 270 -55.71 26.75 -49.33
N PHE A 271 -54.66 25.96 -49.65
CA PHE A 271 -54.34 24.80 -50.50
C PHE A 271 -52.96 24.27 -49.94
N GLY A 272 -52.70 22.99 -49.64
CA GLY A 272 -52.12 21.99 -50.57
C GLY A 272 -50.75 21.40 -50.13
N GLY A 273 -50.76 20.22 -49.47
CA GLY A 273 -49.82 19.06 -49.54
C GLY A 273 -48.30 19.15 -49.21
N PRO A 274 -47.58 18.00 -49.13
CA PRO A 274 -47.87 16.77 -48.39
C PRO A 274 -46.84 16.45 -47.29
N ALA A 275 -47.31 15.83 -46.21
CA ALA A 275 -46.51 15.34 -45.09
C ALA A 275 -45.95 13.94 -45.36
N ARG A 276 -44.68 13.74 -44.99
CA ARG A 276 -43.98 12.46 -45.00
C ARG A 276 -44.26 11.75 -43.67
N ALA A 277 -44.83 10.55 -43.76
CA ALA A 277 -45.08 9.67 -42.63
C ALA A 277 -43.76 9.11 -42.06
N VAL A 278 -43.60 9.13 -40.73
CA VAL A 278 -42.75 8.19 -40.01
C VAL A 278 -43.55 7.67 -38.82
N ALA A 279 -43.69 6.35 -38.81
CA ALA A 279 -44.51 5.59 -37.89
C ALA A 279 -43.91 5.57 -36.47
N GLN A 280 -44.80 5.68 -35.50
CA GLN A 280 -44.57 5.31 -34.11
C GLN A 280 -44.54 3.78 -34.00
N SER A 281 -43.58 3.25 -33.25
CA SER A 281 -43.62 1.88 -32.74
C SER A 281 -43.60 1.92 -31.23
N LEU A 282 -44.69 1.43 -30.64
CA LEU A 282 -44.88 1.16 -29.22
C LEU A 282 -44.32 -0.24 -28.90
N SER A 283 -43.50 -0.32 -27.85
CA SER A 283 -43.25 -1.49 -26.99
C SER A 283 -42.35 -0.97 -25.87
N GLY A 284 -42.70 -0.92 -24.58
CA GLY A 284 -43.69 -1.68 -23.84
C GLY A 284 -43.04 -2.87 -23.15
N VAL A 285 -42.12 -2.66 -22.17
CA VAL A 285 -41.78 -3.68 -21.16
C VAL A 285 -41.50 -3.03 -19.80
N ALA A 286 -42.41 -3.35 -18.88
CA ALA A 286 -42.33 -3.56 -17.44
C ALA A 286 -41.15 -2.97 -16.64
N GLY A 287 -41.55 -2.21 -15.61
CA GLY A 287 -40.67 -1.73 -14.56
C GLY A 287 -40.29 -2.79 -13.53
N VAL A 288 -39.15 -2.55 -12.90
CA VAL A 288 -38.76 -3.13 -11.61
C VAL A 288 -38.38 -1.95 -10.73
N SER A 289 -39.33 -1.52 -9.89
CA SER A 289 -39.06 -0.62 -8.76
C SER A 289 -38.33 -1.42 -7.69
N GLY A 290 -37.02 -1.20 -7.55
CA GLY A 290 -36.25 -1.64 -6.40
C GLY A 290 -36.29 -0.59 -5.30
N SER A 291 -37.00 -0.88 -4.21
CA SER A 291 -36.93 -0.11 -2.96
C SER A 291 -35.51 -0.08 -2.40
N LEU A 292 -34.89 1.11 -2.37
CA LEU A 292 -33.73 1.35 -1.52
C LEU A 292 -34.23 1.58 -0.09
N ARG A 293 -34.02 0.57 0.77
CA ARG A 293 -34.12 0.73 2.22
C ARG A 293 -32.94 1.56 2.70
N ALA A 294 -33.24 2.76 3.18
CA ALA A 294 -32.33 3.56 3.99
C ALA A 294 -32.01 2.79 5.29
N VAL A 295 -30.74 2.44 5.48
CA VAL A 295 -30.22 2.00 6.78
C VAL A 295 -29.70 3.25 7.48
N ALA A 296 -30.47 3.72 8.45
CA ALA A 296 -30.04 4.74 9.39
C ALA A 296 -28.99 4.14 10.33
N GLY A 297 -27.73 4.57 10.19
CA GLY A 297 -26.68 4.36 11.18
C GLY A 297 -26.49 5.63 12.01
N PRO A 298 -26.38 5.55 13.35
CA PRO A 298 -26.28 6.73 14.20
C PRO A 298 -24.90 7.38 14.08
N SER A 299 -24.90 8.69 13.80
CA SER A 299 -23.73 9.55 13.95
C SER A 299 -23.38 9.69 15.44
N ALA A 300 -22.24 9.15 15.84
CA ALA A 300 -21.65 9.44 17.15
C ALA A 300 -20.73 10.65 17.02
N VAL A 301 -21.17 11.76 17.59
CA VAL A 301 -20.37 12.95 17.90
C VAL A 301 -19.36 12.55 18.97
N PHE A 302 -18.05 12.67 18.70
CA PHE A 302 -17.03 12.54 19.72
C PHE A 302 -16.27 13.85 19.87
N SER A 303 -16.58 14.58 20.94
CA SER A 303 -15.82 15.70 21.46
C SER A 303 -15.36 15.31 22.86
N GLY A 304 -14.05 15.33 23.11
CA GLY A 304 -13.49 14.90 24.39
C GLY A 304 -12.01 15.24 24.53
N ARG A 305 -11.74 16.35 25.22
CA ARG A 305 -10.42 16.83 25.66
C ARG A 305 -9.72 15.86 26.63
N SER A 306 -8.39 15.83 26.49
CA SER A 306 -7.29 15.75 27.48
C SER A 306 -7.36 14.94 28.78
N ALA A 307 -6.20 14.30 29.02
CA ALA A 307 -5.46 14.10 30.27
C ALA A 307 -5.76 12.85 31.12
N MET A 308 -4.85 11.87 31.11
CA MET A 308 -3.85 11.63 32.17
C MET A 308 -3.13 10.28 31.97
N ALA A 309 -1.80 10.27 32.08
CA ALA A 309 -1.01 9.08 32.36
C ALA A 309 -1.30 8.57 33.79
N PRO A 310 -1.09 7.27 34.13
CA PRO A 310 0.27 6.83 34.47
C PRO A 310 0.59 5.31 34.32
N ARG A 311 1.89 5.03 34.47
CA ARG A 311 2.53 3.86 35.13
C ARG A 311 2.63 2.49 34.41
N VAL A 312 3.84 2.26 33.93
CA VAL A 312 4.75 1.10 34.13
C VAL A 312 4.25 0.04 35.13
N GLY A 313 4.15 -1.20 34.67
CA GLY A 313 4.02 -2.40 35.50
C GLY A 313 4.17 -3.66 34.65
N GLY A 314 5.37 -4.24 34.66
CA GLY A 314 5.68 -5.48 33.94
C GLY A 314 5.04 -6.70 34.60
N PHE A 315 4.65 -7.66 33.77
CA PHE A 315 4.36 -9.04 34.17
C PHE A 315 4.78 -10.00 33.06
N ALA A 316 5.69 -10.91 33.40
CA ALA A 316 5.96 -12.17 32.71
C ALA A 316 5.89 -13.29 33.77
N PRO A 317 5.95 -14.57 33.40
CA PRO A 317 4.80 -15.41 33.08
C PRO A 317 4.53 -16.46 34.17
N ARG A 318 3.32 -17.04 34.20
CA ARG A 318 3.03 -18.26 34.98
C ARG A 318 2.90 -19.46 34.07
N LEU A 319 3.92 -20.32 34.12
CA LEU A 319 3.85 -21.74 33.77
C LEU A 319 3.06 -22.48 34.86
N SER A 320 2.05 -23.25 34.48
CA SER A 320 1.47 -24.30 35.31
C SER A 320 1.14 -25.48 34.43
N GLY A 321 1.86 -26.57 34.66
CA GLY A 321 1.65 -27.87 34.02
C GLY A 321 0.66 -28.76 34.76
N PHE A 322 0.48 -29.92 34.13
CA PHE A 322 0.00 -31.21 34.65
C PHE A 322 -1.42 -31.29 35.22
N ALA A 323 -2.30 -31.92 34.44
CA ALA A 323 -3.30 -32.84 34.97
C ALA A 323 -3.29 -34.12 34.14
N ALA A 324 -2.89 -35.21 34.79
CA ALA A 324 -2.93 -36.57 34.28
C ALA A 324 -4.37 -37.09 34.20
N SER A 325 -4.66 -37.96 33.24
CA SER A 325 -5.79 -38.88 33.30
C SER A 325 -5.36 -40.23 32.74
N ARG A 326 -5.44 -41.24 33.60
CA ARG A 326 -5.14 -42.66 33.37
C ARG A 326 -6.38 -43.40 32.87
N LEU A 327 -6.11 -44.62 32.36
CA LEU A 327 -6.99 -45.76 32.07
C LEU A 327 -7.77 -45.64 30.76
N THR A 328 -7.74 -46.58 29.82
CA THR A 328 -7.74 -48.06 29.94
C THR A 328 -7.07 -48.75 28.75
N THR A 329 -6.35 -49.85 28.99
CA THR A 329 -5.86 -50.85 28.02
C THR A 329 -6.94 -51.88 27.67
N PRO A 330 -6.85 -52.54 26.49
CA PRO A 330 -6.53 -53.98 26.48
C PRO A 330 -5.43 -54.30 25.45
N GLN A 331 -4.34 -54.94 25.85
CA GLN A 331 -4.12 -56.40 25.82
C GLN A 331 -4.10 -56.98 24.38
N GLY A 332 -2.91 -56.98 23.79
CA GLY A 332 -2.58 -57.65 22.53
C GLY A 332 -1.16 -58.24 22.61
N SER A 333 -1.06 -59.51 22.24
CA SER A 333 0.00 -60.46 22.59
C SER A 333 1.25 -60.41 21.71
N LEU A 334 2.41 -60.50 22.37
CA LEU A 334 3.67 -61.18 22.01
C LEU A 334 4.17 -61.20 20.54
N ARG A 335 5.31 -60.54 20.29
CA ARG A 335 6.57 -61.21 19.87
C ARG A 335 7.76 -60.24 19.91
N ALA A 336 8.68 -60.48 20.84
CA ALA A 336 9.99 -59.82 20.88
C ALA A 336 11.00 -60.66 20.08
N VAL A 337 11.70 -60.01 19.15
CA VAL A 337 12.93 -60.54 18.53
C VAL A 337 14.08 -59.71 19.09
N ALA A 338 15.01 -60.41 19.74
CA ALA A 338 16.21 -59.86 20.35
C ALA A 338 17.25 -59.47 19.28
N GLY A 339 17.92 -58.35 19.49
CA GLY A 339 19.12 -57.93 18.75
C GLY A 339 19.97 -57.01 19.65
N PRO A 340 21.31 -57.11 19.62
CA PRO A 340 22.14 -56.84 20.79
C PRO A 340 22.54 -55.37 20.96
N SER A 341 22.55 -54.96 22.22
CA SER A 341 23.06 -53.70 22.73
C SER A 341 24.60 -53.66 22.68
N SER A 342 25.17 -52.74 21.90
CA SER A 342 26.58 -52.38 22.02
C SER A 342 26.74 -51.22 23.00
N VAL A 343 27.43 -51.53 24.10
CA VAL A 343 27.97 -50.64 25.11
C VAL A 343 29.03 -49.74 24.47
N PHE A 344 28.92 -48.42 24.60
CA PHE A 344 30.10 -47.56 24.52
C PHE A 344 30.10 -46.48 25.60
N SER A 345 31.21 -46.49 26.32
CA SER A 345 31.55 -45.71 27.50
C SER A 345 31.79 -44.25 27.15
N GLY A 346 31.45 -43.36 28.09
CA GLY A 346 31.53 -41.91 27.91
C GLY A 346 32.95 -41.34 27.84
N ARG A 347 33.02 -40.06 27.49
CA ARG A 347 34.06 -39.13 27.95
C ARG A 347 33.68 -37.67 27.68
N THR A 348 33.65 -36.92 28.79
CA THR A 348 34.15 -35.55 28.99
C THR A 348 33.93 -34.46 27.94
N ALA A 349 33.25 -33.42 28.41
CA ALA A 349 33.28 -32.04 27.94
C ALA A 349 34.71 -31.48 27.84
N MET A 350 34.97 -30.71 26.78
CA MET A 350 36.10 -29.79 26.65
C MET A 350 35.60 -28.52 25.95
N ALA A 351 35.72 -27.39 26.65
CA ALA A 351 35.50 -26.05 26.13
C ALA A 351 36.67 -25.60 25.25
N PRO A 352 36.46 -24.77 24.20
CA PRO A 352 37.57 -24.14 23.50
C PRO A 352 38.00 -22.86 24.24
N ARG A 353 39.26 -22.85 24.68
CA ARG A 353 39.98 -21.67 25.17
C ARG A 353 40.53 -20.85 24.01
N LEU A 354 40.52 -19.54 24.25
CA LEU A 354 41.13 -18.44 23.49
C LEU A 354 42.63 -18.65 23.17
N GLY A 355 43.00 -18.28 21.95
CA GLY A 355 44.35 -17.90 21.50
C GLY A 355 44.20 -17.31 20.09
N GLY A 356 44.56 -16.06 19.77
CA GLY A 356 45.67 -15.27 20.29
C GLY A 356 46.80 -15.30 19.25
N PHE A 357 46.61 -14.64 18.09
CA PHE A 357 47.69 -14.37 17.14
C PHE A 357 47.51 -12.98 16.54
N ALA A 358 48.43 -12.09 16.91
CA ALA A 358 48.69 -10.82 16.26
C ALA A 358 50.03 -10.93 15.50
N PRO A 359 50.17 -10.33 14.31
CA PRO A 359 51.48 -9.99 13.78
C PRO A 359 51.77 -8.49 13.90
N ARG A 360 52.93 -8.27 14.52
CA ARG A 360 53.85 -7.13 14.55
C ARG A 360 53.69 -6.01 13.51
N LEU A 361 53.81 -4.80 14.07
CA LEU A 361 54.18 -3.54 13.45
C LEU A 361 55.67 -3.47 13.03
N SER A 362 55.89 -2.89 11.85
CA SER A 362 57.07 -2.13 11.41
C SER A 362 56.56 -1.26 10.24
N GLY A 363 56.73 0.04 10.10
CA GLY A 363 57.65 1.01 10.69
C GLY A 363 58.13 1.91 9.54
N PHE A 364 57.81 3.20 9.60
CA PHE A 364 58.38 4.35 8.86
C PHE A 364 58.19 4.48 7.33
N ALA A 365 57.52 5.57 6.91
CA ALA A 365 58.19 6.74 6.33
C ALA A 365 57.20 7.89 6.08
N ALA A 366 57.64 9.10 6.44
CA ALA A 366 56.91 10.35 6.30
C ALA A 366 56.86 10.86 4.86
N SER A 367 55.83 11.62 4.51
CA SER A 367 55.90 12.62 3.44
C SER A 367 54.95 13.77 3.74
N ARG A 368 55.55 14.95 3.92
CA ARG A 368 54.93 16.27 3.97
C ARG A 368 54.19 16.54 2.67
N LEU A 369 53.03 17.18 2.75
CA LEU A 369 52.53 17.99 1.63
C LEU A 369 51.99 19.32 2.17
N THR A 370 52.67 20.35 1.68
CA THR A 370 52.51 21.79 1.87
C THR A 370 51.27 22.31 1.17
N THR A 371 50.51 23.17 1.86
CA THR A 371 49.57 24.13 1.30
C THR A 371 50.31 25.29 0.61
N PRO A 372 49.79 25.83 -0.49
CA PRO A 372 50.04 27.21 -0.86
C PRO A 372 48.79 28.07 -0.60
N GLN A 373 48.97 29.12 0.20
CA GLN A 373 48.20 30.35 0.08
C GLN A 373 48.79 31.18 -1.08
N GLY A 374 47.93 31.77 -1.90
CA GLY A 374 48.30 32.74 -2.92
C GLY A 374 47.25 33.86 -2.95
N VAL A 375 47.76 35.04 -2.59
CA VAL A 375 47.30 36.44 -2.76
C VAL A 375 46.12 36.68 -3.70
#